data_AF-A0A6B3CX64-F1
#
_entry.id   AF-A0A6B3CX64-F1
#
_cell.length_a   1.000
_cell.length_b   1.000
_cell.length_c   1.000
_cell.angle_alpha   90.00
_cell.angle_beta   90.00
_cell.angle_gamma   90.00
#
_symmetry.space_group_name_H-M   'P 1'
#
loop_
_entity.id
_entity.type
_entity.pdbx_description
1 polymer ?
#
loop_
_entity_poly.entity_id
_entity_poly.type
_entity_poly.pdbx_seq_one_letter_code
_entity_poly.pdbx_strand_id
1 'polypeptide(L)' 'RTVPGRHEVRAVPRRDAGAHLVARVKEELPELLGGVTEPHVWIACDTATTRALGSYVRKELGVPKQRVNALGYWRAA' A
#
# COMPACT_ATOMS: atom_id res chain seq x y z
N ARG A 1 7.67 6.68 15.90
CA ARG A 1 7.65 5.43 16.70
C ARG A 1 6.25 4.83 16.61
N THR A 2 6.12 3.51 16.47
CA THR A 2 4.82 2.83 16.53
C THR A 2 4.30 2.80 17.96
N VAL A 3 3.01 3.07 18.11
CA VAL A 3 2.25 3.00 19.38
C VAL A 3 1.39 1.73 19.36
N PRO A 4 1.57 0.79 20.31
CA PRO A 4 0.74 -0.40 20.42
C PRO A 4 -0.75 -0.07 20.54
N GLY A 5 -1.61 -0.89 19.93
CA GLY A 5 -3.06 -0.68 19.91
C GLY A 5 -3.54 0.46 19.01
N ARG A 6 -2.64 1.31 18.48
CA ARG A 6 -2.95 2.32 17.45
C ARG A 6 -2.40 1.96 16.08
N HIS A 7 -1.31 1.20 16.02
CA HIS A 7 -0.67 0.79 14.77
C HIS A 7 -0.56 -0.71 14.74
N GLU A 8 -0.98 -1.28 13.62
CA GLU A 8 -0.71 -2.66 13.25
C GLU A 8 0.46 -2.68 12.27
N VAL A 9 1.42 -3.58 12.49
CA VAL A 9 2.59 -3.74 11.62
C VAL A 9 2.60 -5.15 11.07
N ARG A 10 2.48 -5.28 9.74
CA ARG A 10 2.58 -6.55 9.02
C ARG A 10 3.91 -6.61 8.29
N ALA A 11 4.79 -7.51 8.71
CA ALA A 11 6.08 -7.72 8.05
C ALA A 11 5.88 -8.57 6.79
N VAL A 12 6.28 -8.04 5.63
CA VAL A 12 6.24 -8.76 4.35
C VAL A 12 7.66 -8.93 3.83
N PRO A 13 8.17 -10.17 3.69
CA PRO A 13 9.50 -10.40 3.13
C PRO A 13 9.61 -9.85 1.70
N ARG A 14 10.75 -9.23 1.36
CA ARG A 14 10.99 -8.83 -0.03
C ARG A 14 11.36 -10.07 -0.86
N ARG A 15 10.51 -10.41 -1.83
CA ARG A 15 10.69 -11.51 -2.79
C ARG A 15 10.31 -11.05 -4.19
N ASP A 16 10.82 -11.73 -5.20
CA ASP A 16 10.42 -11.54 -6.61
C ASP A 16 10.48 -10.07 -7.05
N ALA A 17 11.60 -9.41 -6.76
CA ALA A 17 11.85 -7.99 -7.01
C ALA A 17 10.78 -7.02 -6.44
N GLY A 18 9.99 -7.46 -5.45
CA GLY A 18 8.90 -6.68 -4.83
C GLY A 18 7.49 -7.14 -5.22
N ALA A 19 7.35 -8.08 -6.16
CA ALA A 19 6.03 -8.57 -6.59
C ALA A 19 5.24 -9.23 -5.45
N HIS A 20 5.93 -9.89 -4.50
CA HIS A 20 5.27 -10.48 -3.34
C HIS A 20 4.55 -9.44 -2.46
N LEU A 21 5.12 -8.24 -2.30
CA LEU A 21 4.47 -7.15 -1.57
C LEU A 21 3.19 -6.70 -2.28
N VAL A 22 3.24 -6.58 -3.62
CA VAL A 22 2.05 -6.23 -4.41
C VAL A 22 0.96 -7.26 -4.24
N ALA A 23 1.29 -8.55 -4.34
CA ALA A 23 0.33 -9.64 -4.19
C ALA A 23 -0.33 -9.61 -2.80
N ARG A 24 0.47 -9.47 -1.73
CA ARG A 24 -0.06 -9.44 -0.37
C ARG A 24 -0.98 -8.25 -0.12
N VAL A 25 -0.62 -7.06 -0.62
CA VAL A 25 -1.47 -5.88 -0.51
C VAL A 25 -2.78 -6.06 -1.29
N LYS A 26 -2.74 -6.65 -2.49
CA LYS A 26 -3.96 -6.92 -3.27
C LYS A 26 -4.90 -7.92 -2.59
N GLU A 27 -4.34 -8.87 -1.85
CA GLU A 27 -5.10 -9.87 -1.09
C GLU A 27 -5.78 -9.26 0.14
N GLU A 28 -5.05 -8.48 0.95
CA GLU A 28 -5.52 -8.07 2.28
C GLU A 28 -6.15 -6.66 2.33
N LEU A 29 -5.68 -5.72 1.50
CA LEU A 29 -6.08 -4.33 1.61
C LEU A 29 -7.60 -4.09 1.43
N PRO A 30 -8.33 -4.78 0.53
CA PRO A 30 -9.77 -4.57 0.38
C PRO A 30 -10.55 -4.74 1.69
N GLU A 31 -10.23 -5.79 2.46
CA GLU A 31 -10.88 -6.07 3.74
C GLU A 31 -10.55 -4.99 4.78
N LEU A 32 -9.27 -4.57 4.85
CA LEU A 32 -8.82 -3.52 5.76
C LEU A 32 -9.48 -2.16 5.47
N LEU A 33 -9.74 -1.85 4.19
CA LEU A 33 -10.43 -0.62 3.81
C LEU A 33 -11.94 -0.69 4.04
N GLY A 34 -12.56 -1.87 3.92
CA GLY A 34 -14.01 -2.05 4.04
C GLY A 34 -14.59 -1.61 5.38
N GLY A 35 -13.79 -1.62 6.45
CA GLY A 35 -14.19 -1.15 7.78
C GLY A 35 -14.04 0.36 8.02
N VAL A 36 -13.57 1.13 7.02
CA VAL A 36 -13.20 2.54 7.20
C VAL A 36 -14.02 3.42 6.25
N THR A 37 -14.82 4.35 6.78
CA THR A 37 -15.72 5.21 5.98
C THR A 37 -14.98 6.09 4.97
N GLU A 38 -13.80 6.58 5.33
CA GLU A 38 -12.96 7.38 4.44
C GLU A 38 -11.48 7.05 4.65
N PRO A 39 -10.95 5.99 4.03
CA PRO A 39 -9.58 5.62 4.26
C PRO A 39 -8.62 6.64 3.65
N HIS A 40 -7.45 6.80 4.27
CA HIS A 40 -6.33 7.53 3.71
C HIS A 40 -5.17 6.56 3.50
N VAL A 41 -4.63 6.49 2.27
CA VAL A 41 -3.62 5.50 1.89
C VAL A 41 -2.30 6.21 1.60
N TRP A 42 -1.25 5.78 2.29
CA TRP A 42 0.10 6.30 2.10
C TRP A 42 1.03 5.17 1.64
N ILE A 43 1.68 5.36 0.49
CA ILE A 43 2.50 4.36 -0.20
C ILE A 43 3.88 4.97 -0.45
N ALA A 44 4.90 4.37 0.18
CA ALA A 44 6.29 4.73 -0.02
C ALA A 44 7.17 3.47 -0.07
N CYS A 45 7.54 3.07 -1.29
CA CYS A 45 8.44 1.95 -1.52
C CYS A 45 9.28 2.24 -2.79
N ASP A 46 9.83 1.22 -3.45
CA ASP A 46 10.49 1.45 -4.74
C ASP A 46 9.51 2.02 -5.79
N THR A 47 10.04 2.71 -6.80
CA THR A 47 9.24 3.38 -7.82
C THR A 47 8.29 2.42 -8.55
N ALA A 48 8.73 1.21 -8.89
CA ALA A 48 7.90 0.25 -9.64
C ALA A 48 6.72 -0.22 -8.79
N THR A 49 7.00 -0.66 -7.56
CA THR A 49 5.99 -1.13 -6.60
C THR A 49 5.02 0.00 -6.22
N THR A 50 5.53 1.22 -6.01
CA THR A 50 4.69 2.40 -5.69
C THR A 50 3.71 2.70 -6.81
N ARG A 51 4.15 2.65 -8.08
CA ARG A 51 3.25 2.88 -9.22
C ARG A 51 2.19 1.78 -9.35
N ALA A 52 2.58 0.52 -9.14
CA ALA A 52 1.65 -0.60 -9.18
C ALA A 52 0.55 -0.47 -8.11
N LEU A 53 0.95 -0.28 -6.84
CA LEU A 53 0.01 -0.13 -5.73
C LEU A 53 -0.82 1.16 -5.82
N GLY A 54 -0.21 2.28 -6.18
CA GLY A 54 -0.91 3.55 -6.33
C GLY A 54 -1.91 3.55 -7.49
N SER A 55 -1.69 2.72 -8.53
CA SER A 55 -2.68 2.48 -9.59
C SER A 55 -3.81 1.58 -9.08
N TYR A 56 -3.47 0.46 -8.44
CA TYR A 56 -4.42 -0.50 -7.88
C TYR A 56 -5.42 0.19 -6.93
N VAL A 57 -4.92 0.91 -5.94
CA VAL A 57 -5.74 1.58 -4.91
C VAL A 57 -6.72 2.60 -5.51
N ARG A 58 -6.28 3.36 -6.53
CA ARG A 58 -7.14 4.38 -7.15
C ARG A 58 -8.12 3.80 -8.17
N LYS A 59 -7.68 2.84 -8.98
CA LYS A 59 -8.45 2.35 -10.13
C LYS A 59 -9.32 1.15 -9.79
N GLU A 60 -8.81 0.23 -8.98
CA GLU A 60 -9.50 -1.02 -8.63
C GLU A 60 -10.25 -0.87 -7.30
N LEU A 61 -9.67 -0.19 -6.30
CA LEU A 61 -10.33 0.01 -4.99
C LEU A 61 -11.09 1.33 -4.87
N GLY A 62 -11.06 2.18 -5.90
CA GLY A 62 -11.84 3.41 -5.96
C GLY A 62 -11.48 4.48 -4.92
N VAL A 63 -10.33 4.38 -4.25
CA VAL A 63 -9.93 5.39 -3.26
C VAL A 63 -9.66 6.72 -3.96
N PRO A 64 -10.31 7.83 -3.53
CA PRO A 64 -10.15 9.11 -4.19
C PRO A 64 -8.70 9.60 -4.17
N LYS A 65 -8.23 10.21 -5.28
CA LYS A 65 -6.83 10.63 -5.45
C LYS A 65 -6.34 11.54 -4.31
N GLN A 66 -7.19 12.45 -3.83
CA GLN A 66 -6.89 13.36 -2.72
C GLN A 66 -6.64 12.64 -1.37
N ARG A 67 -7.00 11.36 -1.27
CA ARG A 67 -6.77 10.50 -0.10
C ARG A 67 -5.68 9.46 -0.34
N VAL A 68 -4.92 9.58 -1.44
CA VAL A 68 -3.81 8.68 -1.78
C VAL A 68 -2.53 9.49 -1.96
N ASN A 69 -1.56 9.29 -1.07
CA ASN A 69 -0.20 9.74 -1.27
C ASN A 69 0.65 8.55 -1.70
N ALA A 70 1.26 8.64 -2.88
CA ALA A 70 2.15 7.62 -3.41
C ALA A 70 3.43 8.28 -3.91
N LEU A 71 4.57 7.98 -3.25
CA LEU A 71 5.87 8.53 -3.58
C LEU A 71 6.90 7.41 -3.68
N GLY A 72 7.53 7.26 -4.85
CA GLY A 72 8.64 6.31 -5.02
C GLY A 72 9.84 6.82 -4.25
N TYR A 73 10.20 6.14 -3.16
CA TYR A 73 11.28 6.56 -2.27
C TYR A 73 12.66 6.23 -2.82
N TRP A 74 12.77 5.09 -3.51
CA TRP A 74 14.01 4.69 -4.16
C TRP A 74 13.72 4.03 -5.50
N ARG A 75 14.77 3.87 -6.31
CA ARG A 75 14.74 3.04 -7.50
C ARG A 75 15.45 1.73 -7.17
N ALA A 76 14.76 0.61 -7.33
CA ALA A 76 15.41 -0.70 -7.23
C ALA A 76 16.39 -0.85 -8.40
N ALA A 77 17.59 -1.35 -8.10
CA ALA A 77 18.60 -1.68 -9.10
C ALA A 77 18.18 -2.92 -9.91
#